data_AF-A0A353GQU1-F1
#
_entry.id   AF-A0A353GQU1-F1
#
_cell.length_a   1.000
_cell.length_b   1.000
_cell.length_c   1.000
_cell.angle_alpha   90.00
_cell.angle_beta   90.00
_cell.angle_gamma   90.00
#
_symmetry.space_group_name_H-M   'P 1'
#
loop_
_entity.id
_entity.type
_entity.pdbx_description
1 polymer ?
#
loop_
_entity_poly.entity_id
_entity_poly.type
_entity_poly.pdbx_seq_one_letter_code
_entity_poly.pdbx_strand_id
1 'polypeptide(L)'
;MEELGRAMATFYYKHQVDTISLGYDCRLSSPGFRDRLAKGLVESGINVIDIGMGPTPLVYFSLFNLPVGGGVMITGSHNPANENGFKVCLGKSTAFGDQIQEIGRIMEAKDYHSGSATLTNRPLAAEYIQYLKGILHPGSKKIKTVVDAGNGTGNLVAVDLYKRLGFEVTDIFSEPDGHFPNH
;
A
#
# COMPACT_ATOMS: atom_id res chain seq x y z
N MET A 1 -0.35 -16.94 -3.04
CA MET A 1 0.09 -15.70 -2.38
C MET A 1 1.44 -15.86 -1.71
N GLU A 2 1.69 -16.92 -0.94
CA GLU A 2 3.03 -17.17 -0.40
C GLU A 2 4.08 -17.37 -1.52
N GLU A 3 3.78 -18.17 -2.54
CA GLU A 3 4.65 -18.32 -3.72
C GLU A 3 4.92 -17.00 -4.45
N LEU A 4 3.91 -16.12 -4.56
CA LEU A 4 4.10 -14.78 -5.12
C LEU A 4 5.04 -13.95 -4.25
N GLY A 5 4.96 -14.06 -2.92
CA GLY A 5 5.88 -13.40 -2.00
C GLY A 5 7.32 -13.88 -2.18
N ARG A 6 7.53 -15.19 -2.36
CA ARG A 6 8.84 -15.79 -2.65
C ARG A 6 9.41 -15.34 -3.99
N ALA A 7 8.56 -15.25 -5.02
CA ALA A 7 8.93 -14.74 -6.33
C ALA A 7 9.33 -13.26 -6.28
N MET A 8 8.51 -12.42 -5.63
CA MET A 8 8.83 -11.00 -5.41
C MET A 8 10.11 -10.82 -4.60
N ALA A 9 10.35 -11.63 -3.58
CA ALA A 9 11.58 -11.56 -2.81
C ALA A 9 12.82 -11.84 -3.65
N THR A 10 12.75 -12.86 -4.51
CA THR A 10 13.82 -13.19 -5.44
C THR A 10 14.07 -12.06 -6.44
N PHE A 11 13.00 -11.44 -6.95
CA PHE A 11 13.09 -10.26 -7.81
C PHE A 11 13.80 -9.10 -7.08
N TYR A 12 13.39 -8.77 -5.85
CA TYR A 12 14.04 -7.72 -5.07
C TYR A 12 15.50 -8.04 -4.76
N TYR A 13 15.81 -9.28 -4.40
CA TYR A 13 17.17 -9.74 -4.15
C TYR A 13 18.07 -9.55 -5.38
N LYS A 14 17.60 -9.94 -6.58
CA LYS A 14 18.33 -9.73 -7.85
C LYS A 14 18.59 -8.24 -8.14
N HIS A 15 17.71 -7.36 -7.65
CA HIS A 15 17.85 -5.91 -7.75
C HIS A 15 18.52 -5.26 -6.53
N GLN A 16 19.21 -6.04 -5.69
CA GLN A 16 19.93 -5.54 -4.52
C GLN A 16 19.05 -4.78 -3.52
N VAL A 17 17.78 -5.18 -3.41
CA VAL A 17 16.83 -4.66 -2.43
C VAL A 17 16.64 -5.72 -1.34
N ASP A 18 16.85 -5.33 -0.08
CA ASP A 18 16.70 -6.21 1.09
C ASP A 18 15.50 -5.83 1.98
N THR A 19 14.88 -4.66 1.74
CA THR A 19 13.84 -4.08 2.59
C THR A 19 12.79 -3.38 1.73
N ILE A 20 11.51 -3.72 1.93
CA ILE A 20 10.38 -3.09 1.24
C ILE A 20 9.28 -2.66 2.20
N SER A 21 8.41 -1.77 1.76
CA SER A 21 7.13 -1.51 2.43
C SER A 21 6.00 -2.37 1.86
N LEU A 22 5.03 -2.71 2.70
CA LEU A 22 3.81 -3.44 2.31
C LEU A 22 2.58 -2.72 2.86
N GLY A 23 1.67 -2.30 1.98
CA GLY A 23 0.39 -1.69 2.35
C GLY A 23 -0.78 -2.40 1.65
N TYR A 24 -2.00 -2.17 2.12
CA TYR A 24 -3.19 -2.82 1.58
C TYR A 24 -4.45 -1.96 1.69
N ASP A 25 -5.45 -2.23 0.84
CA ASP A 25 -6.77 -1.57 0.90
C ASP A 25 -7.79 -2.31 1.80
N CYS A 26 -9.01 -1.82 1.89
CA CYS A 26 -10.04 -2.36 2.78
C CYS A 26 -10.77 -3.63 2.26
N ARG A 27 -10.35 -4.22 1.13
CA ARG A 27 -11.00 -5.42 0.59
C ARG A 27 -10.90 -6.58 1.57
N LEU A 28 -11.94 -7.41 1.62
CA LEU A 28 -12.00 -8.57 2.52
C LEU A 28 -10.85 -9.57 2.29
N SER A 29 -10.36 -9.67 1.05
CA SER A 29 -9.22 -10.53 0.70
C SER A 29 -7.85 -9.95 1.08
N SER A 30 -7.76 -8.63 1.30
CA SER A 30 -6.49 -7.92 1.49
C SER A 30 -5.72 -8.37 2.74
N PRO A 31 -6.31 -8.56 3.94
CA PRO A 31 -5.58 -9.07 5.11
C PRO A 31 -4.97 -10.45 4.88
N GLY A 32 -5.73 -11.38 4.28
CA GLY A 32 -5.23 -12.72 3.97
C GLY A 32 -4.13 -12.73 2.90
N PHE A 33 -4.18 -11.80 1.94
CA PHE A 33 -3.12 -11.60 0.96
C PHE A 33 -1.88 -11.01 1.61
N ARG A 34 -2.04 -10.01 2.49
CA ARG A 34 -0.97 -9.39 3.27
C ARG A 34 -0.19 -10.43 4.06
N ASP A 35 -0.89 -11.28 4.82
CA ASP A 35 -0.23 -12.27 5.70
C ASP A 35 0.61 -13.26 4.89
N ARG A 36 0.02 -13.81 3.83
CA ARG A 36 0.68 -14.81 2.98
C ARG A 36 1.81 -14.22 2.16
N LEU A 37 1.65 -12.99 1.63
CA LEU A 37 2.68 -12.31 0.86
C LEU A 37 3.86 -11.94 1.76
N ALA A 38 3.60 -11.36 2.94
CA ALA A 38 4.61 -11.02 3.93
C ALA A 38 5.40 -12.26 4.37
N LYS A 39 4.72 -13.37 4.62
CA LYS A 39 5.38 -14.66 4.93
C LYS A 39 6.35 -15.08 3.84
N GLY A 40 5.90 -15.12 2.58
CA GLY A 40 6.76 -15.51 1.45
C GLY A 40 7.97 -14.60 1.26
N LEU A 41 7.79 -13.29 1.47
CA LEU A 41 8.86 -12.29 1.40
C LEU A 41 9.92 -12.52 2.49
N VAL A 42 9.47 -12.66 3.75
CA VAL A 42 10.32 -12.82 4.92
C VAL A 42 11.10 -14.14 4.90
N GLU A 43 10.44 -15.24 4.56
CA GLU A 43 11.08 -16.57 4.42
C GLU A 43 12.03 -16.66 3.21
N SER A 44 12.08 -15.62 2.39
CA SER A 44 12.98 -15.51 1.24
C SER A 44 13.96 -14.35 1.39
N GLY A 45 14.16 -13.84 2.61
CA GLY A 45 15.23 -12.90 2.94
C GLY A 45 14.94 -11.41 2.71
N ILE A 46 13.68 -11.00 2.49
CA ILE A 46 13.31 -9.59 2.39
C ILE A 46 12.66 -9.10 3.69
N ASN A 47 13.21 -8.03 4.26
CA ASN A 47 12.60 -7.30 5.36
C ASN A 47 11.35 -6.59 4.87
N VAL A 48 10.26 -6.73 5.62
CA VAL A 48 8.97 -6.13 5.29
C VAL A 48 8.60 -5.12 6.37
N ILE A 49 8.40 -3.87 5.97
CA ILE A 49 7.76 -2.85 6.79
C ILE A 49 6.28 -2.82 6.40
N ASP A 50 5.42 -3.43 7.20
CA ASP A 50 3.97 -3.34 7.02
C ASP A 50 3.47 -1.97 7.47
N ILE A 51 3.02 -1.17 6.51
CA ILE A 51 2.54 0.19 6.72
C ILE A 51 1.03 0.26 6.96
N GLY A 52 0.38 -0.89 7.03
CA GLY A 52 -1.03 -1.05 7.37
C GLY A 52 -1.99 -0.76 6.22
N MET A 53 -3.26 -0.66 6.60
CA MET A 53 -4.35 -0.31 5.69
C MET A 53 -4.27 1.18 5.31
N GLY A 54 -4.40 1.49 4.03
CA GLY A 54 -4.37 2.88 3.57
C GLY A 54 -4.67 3.04 2.08
N PRO A 55 -4.68 4.27 1.58
CA PRO A 55 -4.76 4.52 0.15
C PRO A 55 -3.41 4.20 -0.52
N THR A 56 -3.41 3.86 -1.82
CA THR A 56 -2.17 3.55 -2.57
C THR A 56 -1.06 4.59 -2.39
N PRO A 57 -1.32 5.92 -2.36
CA PRO A 57 -0.27 6.92 -2.14
C PRO A 57 0.51 6.76 -0.83
N LEU A 58 -0.01 6.02 0.15
CA LEU A 58 0.73 5.72 1.39
C LEU A 58 1.96 4.84 1.14
N VAL A 59 1.85 3.86 0.23
CA VAL A 59 3.00 3.06 -0.22
C VAL A 59 3.99 3.95 -0.96
N TYR A 60 3.52 4.84 -1.86
CA TYR A 60 4.42 5.75 -2.56
C TYR A 60 5.13 6.72 -1.62
N PHE A 61 4.42 7.26 -0.63
CA PHE A 61 5.01 8.09 0.42
C PHE A 61 6.12 7.35 1.16
N SER A 62 5.93 6.07 1.47
CA SER A 62 6.95 5.26 2.14
C SER A 62 8.25 5.13 1.35
N LEU A 63 8.20 5.11 0.00
CA LEU A 63 9.39 5.00 -0.86
C LEU A 63 10.34 6.20 -0.74
N PHE A 64 9.83 7.34 -0.26
CA PHE A 64 10.61 8.57 -0.09
C PHE A 64 10.91 8.89 1.38
N ASN A 65 10.22 8.25 2.33
CA ASN A 65 10.28 8.61 3.75
C ASN A 65 10.75 7.47 4.66
N LEU A 66 10.86 6.24 4.15
CA LEU A 66 11.43 5.09 4.85
C LEU A 66 12.71 4.60 4.15
N PRO A 67 13.60 3.90 4.88
CA PRO A 67 14.76 3.23 4.29
C PRO A 67 14.33 1.93 3.59
N VAL A 68 13.54 2.06 2.51
CA VAL A 68 13.06 0.94 1.69
C VAL A 68 13.58 1.06 0.26
N GLY A 69 13.91 -0.09 -0.34
CA GLY A 69 14.32 -0.19 -1.74
C GLY A 69 13.17 -0.52 -2.69
N GLY A 70 11.93 -0.56 -2.21
CA GLY A 70 10.74 -0.90 -2.99
C GLY A 70 9.49 -0.95 -2.13
N GLY A 71 8.37 -1.33 -2.73
CA GLY A 71 7.12 -1.42 -2.01
C GLY A 71 6.01 -2.14 -2.77
N VAL A 72 5.04 -2.67 -2.04
CA VAL A 72 3.89 -3.36 -2.61
C VAL A 72 2.60 -2.81 -2.00
N MET A 73 1.66 -2.43 -2.86
CA MET A 73 0.28 -2.13 -2.47
C MET A 73 -0.62 -3.27 -2.90
N ILE A 74 -1.32 -3.89 -1.96
CA ILE A 74 -2.37 -4.88 -2.22
C ILE A 74 -3.69 -4.11 -2.46
N THR A 75 -4.18 -4.11 -3.69
CA THR A 75 -5.40 -3.40 -4.04
C THR A 75 -5.99 -3.86 -5.37
N GLY A 76 -7.33 -3.91 -5.43
CA GLY A 76 -8.10 -4.01 -6.68
C GLY A 76 -8.43 -2.65 -7.31
N SER A 77 -7.86 -1.56 -6.81
CA SER A 77 -8.17 -0.20 -7.23
C SER A 77 -9.68 0.09 -7.12
N HIS A 78 -10.35 0.35 -8.25
CA HIS A 78 -11.77 0.67 -8.32
C HIS A 78 -12.65 -0.53 -8.72
N ASN A 79 -12.06 -1.72 -8.84
CA ASN A 79 -12.76 -2.91 -9.32
C ASN A 79 -13.77 -3.43 -8.27
N PRO A 80 -14.73 -4.30 -8.66
CA PRO A 80 -15.68 -4.91 -7.73
C PRO A 80 -15.01 -5.64 -6.55
N ALA A 81 -15.75 -5.82 -5.45
CA ALA A 81 -15.24 -6.31 -4.16
C ALA A 81 -14.43 -7.63 -4.23
N ASN A 82 -14.79 -8.52 -5.15
CA ASN A 82 -14.18 -9.83 -5.34
C ASN A 82 -12.85 -9.78 -6.13
N GLU A 83 -12.49 -8.65 -6.70
CA GLU A 83 -11.22 -8.45 -7.40
C GLU A 83 -10.15 -7.86 -6.46
N ASN A 84 -8.89 -8.23 -6.67
CA ASN A 84 -7.75 -7.66 -5.95
C ASN A 84 -6.50 -7.79 -6.82
N GLY A 85 -5.41 -7.16 -6.41
CA GLY A 85 -4.19 -7.08 -7.21
C GLY A 85 -3.04 -6.49 -6.43
N PHE A 86 -1.95 -6.21 -7.15
CA PHE A 86 -0.71 -5.71 -6.57
C PHE A 86 -0.16 -4.58 -7.43
N LYS A 87 0.18 -3.46 -6.81
CA LYS A 87 1.04 -2.44 -7.41
C LYS A 87 2.43 -2.62 -6.81
N VAL A 88 3.41 -2.95 -7.65
CA VAL A 88 4.78 -3.29 -7.24
C VAL A 88 5.69 -2.12 -7.58
N CYS A 89 6.58 -1.76 -6.67
CA CYS A 89 7.54 -0.66 -6.82
C CYS A 89 8.96 -1.17 -6.62
N LEU A 90 9.87 -0.77 -7.51
CA LEU A 90 11.31 -0.99 -7.37
C LEU A 90 12.00 0.37 -7.25
N GLY A 91 12.77 0.54 -6.17
CA GLY A 91 13.29 1.83 -5.75
C GLY A 91 12.16 2.83 -5.49
N LYS A 92 12.25 3.99 -6.14
CA LYS A 92 11.26 5.08 -6.06
C LYS A 92 10.26 5.08 -7.22
N SER A 93 10.26 4.04 -8.05
CA SER A 93 9.41 3.93 -9.25
C SER A 93 8.52 2.69 -9.21
N THR A 94 7.50 2.68 -10.04
CA THR A 94 6.65 1.50 -10.27
C THR A 94 7.41 0.48 -11.11
N ALA A 95 7.27 -0.81 -10.81
CA ALA A 95 7.72 -1.89 -11.67
C ALA A 95 6.74 -2.07 -12.85
N PHE A 96 7.25 -2.19 -14.08
CA PHE A 96 6.41 -2.26 -15.28
C PHE A 96 7.00 -3.19 -16.34
N GLY A 97 6.18 -3.58 -17.32
CA GLY A 97 6.60 -4.36 -18.47
C GLY A 97 7.35 -5.63 -18.08
N ASP A 98 8.59 -5.75 -18.56
CA ASP A 98 9.44 -6.92 -18.33
C ASP A 98 9.73 -7.23 -16.86
N GLN A 99 9.70 -6.23 -15.98
CA GLN A 99 9.91 -6.44 -14.54
C GLN A 99 8.76 -7.23 -13.91
N ILE A 100 7.52 -6.96 -14.33
CA ILE A 100 6.35 -7.73 -13.88
C ILE A 100 6.41 -9.14 -14.47
N GLN A 101 6.82 -9.28 -15.73
CA GLN A 101 6.99 -10.58 -16.37
C GLN A 101 8.12 -11.39 -15.71
N GLU A 102 9.17 -10.74 -15.21
CA GLU A 102 10.25 -11.41 -14.48
C GLU A 102 9.75 -12.06 -13.18
N ILE A 103 8.91 -11.35 -12.41
CA ILE A 103 8.27 -11.94 -11.21
C ILE A 103 7.45 -13.18 -11.62
N GLY A 104 6.71 -13.10 -12.72
CA GLY A 104 5.97 -14.24 -13.27
C GLY A 104 6.87 -15.43 -13.62
N ARG A 105 7.96 -15.20 -14.36
CA ARG A 105 8.93 -16.23 -14.74
C ARG A 105 9.60 -16.88 -13.52
N ILE A 106 9.96 -16.10 -12.50
CA ILE A 106 10.51 -16.63 -11.25
C ILE A 106 9.51 -17.55 -10.57
N MET A 107 8.24 -17.13 -10.49
CA MET A 107 7.16 -17.92 -9.89
C MET A 107 6.91 -19.24 -10.66
N GLU A 108 6.91 -19.19 -11.99
CA GLU A 108 6.76 -20.37 -12.85
C GLU A 108 7.93 -21.35 -12.70
N ALA A 109 9.16 -20.83 -12.66
CA ALA A 109 10.37 -21.64 -12.50
C ALA A 109 10.52 -22.23 -11.09
N LYS A 110 9.85 -21.65 -10.09
CA LYS A 110 10.02 -21.97 -8.66
C LYS A 110 11.47 -21.86 -8.16
N ASP A 111 12.25 -21.03 -8.83
CA ASP A 111 13.64 -20.73 -8.46
C ASP A 111 13.66 -19.55 -7.48
N TYR A 112 13.48 -19.87 -6.20
CA TYR A 112 13.34 -18.88 -5.15
C TYR A 112 14.64 -18.69 -4.38
N HIS A 113 15.00 -17.43 -4.16
CA HIS A 113 15.97 -17.09 -3.14
C HIS A 113 15.48 -17.60 -1.77
N SER A 114 16.40 -18.09 -0.96
CA SER A 114 16.13 -18.58 0.38
C SER A 114 16.82 -17.67 1.39
N GLY A 115 16.13 -17.31 2.47
CA GLY A 115 16.69 -16.45 3.50
C GLY A 115 15.78 -16.36 4.71
N SER A 116 16.12 -15.48 5.63
CA SER A 116 15.26 -15.14 6.75
C SER A 116 15.43 -13.66 7.05
N ALA A 117 14.32 -12.96 7.26
CA ALA A 117 14.27 -11.54 7.47
C ALA A 117 13.21 -11.19 8.53
N THR A 118 12.84 -9.92 8.63
CA THR A 118 11.90 -9.46 9.65
C THR A 118 10.65 -8.85 9.06
N LEU A 119 9.53 -9.00 9.76
CA LEU A 119 8.29 -8.26 9.53
C LEU A 119 8.13 -7.24 10.66
N THR A 120 8.12 -5.96 10.31
CA THR A 120 7.90 -4.85 11.25
C THR A 120 6.58 -4.16 10.94
N ASN A 121 5.70 -4.04 11.93
CA ASN A 121 4.47 -3.27 11.81
C ASN A 121 4.76 -1.79 12.12
N ARG A 122 4.56 -0.90 11.15
CA ARG A 122 4.75 0.55 11.28
C ARG A 122 3.69 1.31 10.47
N PRO A 123 2.44 1.40 10.95
CA PRO A 123 1.38 2.13 10.27
C PRO A 123 1.80 3.58 9.94
N LEU A 124 1.55 4.01 8.70
CA LEU A 124 2.05 5.30 8.19
C LEU A 124 1.01 6.41 8.07
N ALA A 125 -0.28 6.10 8.24
CA ALA A 125 -1.36 7.05 7.93
C ALA A 125 -1.22 8.39 8.68
N ALA A 126 -0.90 8.36 9.98
CA ALA A 126 -0.74 9.57 10.79
C ALA A 126 0.46 10.43 10.34
N GLU A 127 1.60 9.80 10.03
CA GLU A 127 2.80 10.48 9.53
C GLU A 127 2.52 11.14 8.16
N TYR A 128 1.78 10.44 7.30
CA TYR A 128 1.38 10.95 6.00
C TYR A 128 0.42 12.15 6.10
N ILE A 129 -0.59 12.09 6.98
CA ILE A 129 -1.49 13.23 7.25
C ILE A 129 -0.70 14.44 7.75
N GLN A 130 0.25 14.21 8.68
CA GLN A 130 1.09 15.27 9.22
C GLN A 130 1.99 15.90 8.14
N TYR A 131 2.56 15.10 7.25
CA TYR A 131 3.32 15.59 6.09
C TYR A 131 2.45 16.46 5.18
N LEU A 132 1.26 15.97 4.78
CA LEU A 132 0.34 16.71 3.92
C LEU A 132 -0.08 18.04 4.53
N LYS A 133 -0.37 18.06 5.83
CA LYS A 133 -0.68 19.29 6.57
C LYS A 133 0.48 20.31 6.52
N GLY A 134 1.72 19.83 6.50
CA GLY A 134 2.91 20.68 6.43
C GLY A 134 3.14 21.34 5.08
N ILE A 135 2.64 20.77 3.99
CA ILE A 135 2.84 21.29 2.62
C ILE A 135 1.58 21.94 2.02
N LEU A 136 0.41 21.67 2.59
CA LEU A 136 -0.86 22.23 2.15
C LEU A 136 -1.21 23.45 3.00
N HIS A 137 -1.27 24.62 2.36
CA HIS A 137 -1.62 25.89 2.99
C HIS A 137 -2.85 26.49 2.31
N PRO A 138 -4.07 25.99 2.60
CA PRO A 138 -5.27 26.61 2.08
C PRO A 138 -5.38 28.04 2.61
N GLY A 139 -5.94 28.93 1.78
CA GLY A 139 -6.19 30.31 2.19
C GLY A 139 -7.19 30.42 3.35
N SER A 140 -7.44 31.64 3.83
CA SER A 140 -8.28 31.91 5.00
C SER A 140 -9.78 31.69 4.81
N LYS A 141 -10.23 31.31 3.61
CA LYS A 141 -11.65 31.08 3.32
C LYS A 141 -12.10 29.75 3.92
N LYS A 142 -13.16 29.77 4.72
CA LYS A 142 -13.87 28.55 5.14
C LYS A 142 -14.59 27.97 3.94
N ILE A 143 -14.10 26.85 3.42
CA ILE A 143 -14.72 26.10 2.33
C ILE A 143 -15.56 24.98 2.96
N LYS A 144 -16.82 24.86 2.52
CA LYS A 144 -17.67 23.71 2.80
C LYS A 144 -17.33 22.61 1.80
N THR A 145 -17.02 21.43 2.31
CA THR A 145 -16.50 20.32 1.51
C THR A 145 -17.28 19.05 1.82
N VAL A 146 -17.82 18.42 0.78
CA VAL A 146 -18.33 17.06 0.87
C VAL A 146 -17.22 16.11 0.45
N VAL A 147 -16.97 15.06 1.22
CA VAL A 147 -15.99 14.03 0.91
C VAL A 147 -16.69 12.68 0.85
N ASP A 148 -16.76 12.12 -0.35
CA ASP A 148 -17.28 10.78 -0.59
C ASP A 148 -16.11 9.81 -0.85
N ALA A 149 -16.01 8.74 -0.06
CA ALA A 149 -15.00 7.70 -0.28
C ALA A 149 -15.57 6.40 -0.86
N GLY A 150 -16.88 6.28 -1.06
CA GLY A 150 -17.50 5.05 -1.56
C GLY A 150 -17.09 3.80 -0.77
N ASN A 151 -16.92 3.93 0.56
CA ASN A 151 -16.41 2.90 1.46
C ASN A 151 -14.98 2.40 1.17
N GLY A 152 -14.20 3.14 0.37
CA GLY A 152 -12.78 2.89 0.12
C GLY A 152 -11.84 3.47 1.18
N THR A 153 -10.52 3.32 0.97
CA THR A 153 -9.50 3.77 1.94
C THR A 153 -9.14 5.25 1.87
N GLY A 154 -9.75 6.03 0.97
CA GLY A 154 -9.43 7.46 0.81
C GLY A 154 -9.70 8.28 2.08
N ASN A 155 -10.79 7.97 2.80
CA ASN A 155 -11.19 8.73 3.99
C ASN A 155 -10.36 8.44 5.25
N LEU A 156 -9.52 7.41 5.22
CA LEU A 156 -8.48 7.22 6.25
C LEU A 156 -7.48 8.38 6.29
N VAL A 157 -7.41 9.19 5.22
CA VAL A 157 -6.55 10.38 5.13
C VAL A 157 -7.38 11.63 4.90
N ALA A 158 -8.26 11.64 3.90
CA ALA A 158 -8.87 12.87 3.38
C ALA A 158 -9.71 13.63 4.42
N VAL A 159 -10.58 12.93 5.17
CA VAL A 159 -11.49 13.57 6.14
C VAL A 159 -10.72 14.21 7.29
N ASP A 160 -9.78 13.49 7.89
CA ASP A 160 -8.95 14.02 8.98
C ASP A 160 -8.06 15.17 8.49
N LEU A 161 -7.43 15.01 7.33
CA LEU A 161 -6.62 16.07 6.71
C LEU A 161 -7.44 17.35 6.48
N TYR A 162 -8.62 17.24 5.87
CA TYR A 162 -9.44 18.40 5.53
C TYR A 162 -9.98 19.12 6.76
N LYS A 163 -10.37 18.37 7.80
CA LYS A 163 -10.75 18.95 9.10
C LYS A 163 -9.56 19.69 9.73
N ARG A 164 -8.34 19.12 9.69
CA ARG A 164 -7.11 19.76 10.20
C ARG A 164 -6.66 20.98 9.40
N LEU A 165 -7.06 21.05 8.13
CA LEU A 165 -6.83 22.19 7.25
C LEU A 165 -7.89 23.30 7.42
N GLY A 166 -8.89 23.10 8.29
CA GLY A 166 -9.88 24.12 8.64
C GLY A 166 -11.13 24.14 7.75
N PHE A 167 -11.36 23.11 6.95
CA PHE A 167 -12.58 22.98 6.15
C PHE A 167 -13.78 22.52 7.00
N GLU A 168 -14.98 22.95 6.60
CA GLU A 168 -16.24 22.40 7.12
C GLU A 168 -16.55 21.14 6.31
N VAL A 169 -16.28 19.97 6.88
CA VAL A 169 -16.35 18.69 6.18
C VAL A 169 -17.63 17.95 6.53
N THR A 170 -18.40 17.59 5.50
CA THR A 170 -19.44 16.57 5.56
C THR A 170 -18.92 15.33 4.83
N ASP A 171 -18.83 14.22 5.52
CA ASP A 171 -18.27 13.00 4.96
C ASP A 171 -19.38 11.96 4.68
N ILE A 172 -19.25 11.27 3.55
CA ILE A 172 -20.22 10.30 3.04
C ILE A 172 -19.46 9.01 2.72
N PHE A 173 -20.04 7.87 3.15
CA PHE A 173 -19.47 6.53 2.94
C PHE A 173 -17.99 6.42 3.36
N SER A 174 -17.64 7.04 4.49
CA SER A 174 -16.26 7.22 4.94
C SER A 174 -15.63 6.02 5.62
N GLU A 175 -16.44 5.20 6.27
CA GLU A 175 -15.95 4.01 6.93
C GLU A 175 -15.56 2.99 5.86
N PRO A 176 -14.29 2.54 5.83
CA PRO A 176 -13.87 1.54 4.88
C PRO A 176 -14.66 0.24 5.08
N ASP A 177 -15.34 -0.21 4.02
CA ASP A 177 -16.10 -1.45 4.01
C ASP A 177 -15.79 -2.20 2.71
N GLY A 178 -15.10 -3.33 2.83
CA GLY A 178 -14.72 -4.17 1.70
C GLY A 178 -15.88 -4.82 0.95
N HIS A 179 -17.12 -4.68 1.42
CA HIS A 179 -18.33 -5.05 0.66
C HIS A 179 -18.75 -3.97 -0.34
N PHE A 180 -18.26 -2.73 -0.19
CA PHE A 180 -18.62 -1.56 -0.99
C PHE A 180 -20.15 -1.40 -1.18
N PRO A 181 -20.94 -1.24 -0.10
CA PRO A 181 -22.39 -1.25 -0.18
C PRO A 181 -23.01 0.03 -0.77
N ASN A 182 -22.22 1.09 -0.96
CA ASN A 182 -22.66 2.40 -1.45
C ASN A 182 -21.83 2.91 -2.64
N HIS A 183 -22.22 4.04 -3.23
CA HIS A 183 -21.58 4.67 -4.39
C HIS A 183 -21.70 6.20 -4.39
#